data_AF-A0A2M8WX64-F1
#
_entry.id   AF-A0A2M8WX64-F1
#
_cell.length_a   1.000
_cell.length_b   1.000
_cell.length_c   1.000
_cell.angle_alpha   90.00
_cell.angle_beta   90.00
_cell.angle_gamma   90.00
#
_symmetry.space_group_name_H-M   'P 1'
#
loop_
_entity.id
_entity.type
_entity.pdbx_description
1 polymer ?
#
loop_
_entity_poly.entity_id
_entity_poly.type
_entity_poly.pdbx_seq_one_letter_code
_entity_poly.pdbx_strand_id
1 'polypeptide(L)'
;MTHNPIATRGTGFGLGLRTQHYADFLARQQPLDWLEIITDNYLIDGGKPLAMLDAIRRDYPVAMHGVAMSIGAAQGVDVAYLQRVKALADRIEPLWVSDHLCWTGPGPEQLHDLYPLPYTDESARHVIAQIRQAQDLLGRRLVLENVSSYIRYRHDSASEWQFLAHIAQEADCLLLVDVNNIYVSSVNHGFDPLTYLHALPAHRVQQIHLAGHSDNGDHIIDTHDHPVAQPVWDLYAQACQRFGAVAAMIERDDHIPPLAELLDEMAMARRIAAEHVEVPQPSASASASASATATATATAQMTLAPAVDPWPLAALQRHFADRVLANTLPLPTPDDLITGRLPIYHHAYRARLAEVLADTYAKTYLYMGSDTFDAHARDYAVAHPPCTRSLNRYGEGLVHALRTAYPDNPELHELAQLDWDLRTRFDGADVPSLDTPNAQAASDWTARREVLHPSALLRTVTTNVVSLWNAIHTDTDVPEATPLPGPTVLLVWRKGHQPHFQTLEDAQATWLGHLRAGASVQDACAALLEAGHWSGDASVLSPWLAQLLNDGLVRQHGPLGGT
;
A
#
# COMPACT_ATOMS: atom_id res chain seq x y z
N MET A 1 -5.95 -30.34 0.83
CA MET A 1 -5.08 -30.48 2.01
C MET A 1 -5.90 -30.03 3.22
N THR A 2 -5.79 -30.66 4.39
CA THR A 2 -6.52 -30.21 5.59
C THR A 2 -5.93 -28.87 6.03
N HIS A 3 -6.59 -27.76 5.65
CA HIS A 3 -6.23 -26.44 6.14
C HIS A 3 -6.25 -26.47 7.68
N ASN A 4 -5.27 -25.79 8.28
CA ASN A 4 -5.09 -25.71 9.74
C ASN A 4 -6.46 -25.45 10.40
N PRO A 5 -6.85 -26.20 11.45
CA PRO A 5 -8.05 -25.88 12.20
C PRO A 5 -7.97 -24.42 12.61
N ILE A 6 -9.06 -23.70 12.35
CA ILE A 6 -9.31 -22.28 12.65
C ILE A 6 -8.39 -21.84 13.78
N ALA A 7 -7.44 -20.93 13.51
CA ALA A 7 -6.85 -20.15 14.58
C ALA A 7 -8.03 -19.65 15.40
N THR A 8 -8.12 -20.07 16.67
CA THR A 8 -9.17 -19.71 17.62
C THR A 8 -9.71 -18.33 17.27
N ARG A 9 -11.02 -18.20 16.99
CA ARG A 9 -11.68 -16.95 16.56
C ARG A 9 -10.88 -15.77 17.08
N GLY A 10 -10.36 -14.94 16.18
CA GLY A 10 -9.50 -13.82 16.58
C GLY A 10 -10.20 -13.07 17.70
N THR A 11 -9.54 -12.91 18.84
CA THR A 11 -10.02 -12.08 19.94
C THR A 11 -8.99 -10.98 20.16
N GLY A 12 -9.45 -9.83 20.63
CA GLY A 12 -8.58 -8.71 20.93
C GLY A 12 -8.75 -7.56 19.97
N PHE A 13 -7.92 -6.55 20.16
CA PHE A 13 -8.14 -5.21 19.64
C PHE A 13 -6.83 -4.69 19.07
N GLY A 14 -6.84 -4.38 17.77
CA GLY A 14 -5.66 -4.00 17.03
C GLY A 14 -5.79 -2.65 16.33
N LEU A 15 -4.67 -2.14 15.82
CA LEU A 15 -4.63 -0.88 15.09
C LEU A 15 -3.86 -1.06 13.78
N GLY A 16 -4.24 -0.31 12.75
CA GLY A 16 -3.42 -0.15 11.55
C GLY A 16 -2.03 0.41 11.91
N LEU A 17 -0.97 -0.29 11.54
CA LEU A 17 0.40 0.18 11.68
C LEU A 17 0.70 1.19 10.57
N ARG A 18 0.84 2.46 10.94
CA ARG A 18 1.16 3.58 10.05
C ARG A 18 2.55 4.13 10.36
N THR A 19 3.24 4.66 9.35
CA THR A 19 4.64 5.11 9.45
C THR A 19 4.82 6.22 10.48
N GLN A 20 3.80 7.06 10.68
CA GLN A 20 3.72 8.14 11.66
C GLN A 20 3.89 7.64 13.09
N HIS A 21 3.44 6.41 13.40
CA HIS A 21 3.44 5.86 14.76
C HIS A 21 4.61 4.89 15.01
N TYR A 22 5.52 4.68 14.05
CA TYR A 22 6.66 3.76 14.23
C TYR A 22 7.49 4.11 15.47
N ALA A 23 7.74 5.40 15.71
CA ALA A 23 8.50 5.85 16.86
C ALA A 23 7.80 5.47 18.18
N ASP A 24 6.47 5.59 18.24
CA ASP A 24 5.68 5.26 19.43
C ASP A 24 5.73 3.76 19.77
N PHE A 25 5.64 2.91 18.75
CA PHE A 25 5.70 1.45 18.91
C PHE A 25 7.10 0.94 19.26
N LEU A 26 8.16 1.60 18.76
CA LEU A 26 9.55 1.26 19.08
C LEU A 26 9.99 1.79 20.44
N ALA A 27 9.41 2.90 20.91
CA ALA A 27 9.78 3.50 22.18
C ALA A 27 9.26 2.69 23.39
N ARG A 28 8.04 2.14 23.28
CA ARG A 28 7.43 1.33 24.34
C ARG A 28 6.27 0.50 23.81
N GLN A 29 5.91 -0.53 24.56
CA GLN A 29 4.69 -1.29 24.30
C GLN A 29 3.43 -0.44 24.55
N GLN A 30 2.44 -0.60 23.67
CA GLN A 30 1.16 0.08 23.61
C GLN A 30 0.06 -0.94 23.98
N PRO A 31 -1.10 -0.50 24.52
CA PRO A 31 -2.15 -1.38 25.01
C PRO A 31 -3.01 -1.97 23.86
N LEU A 32 -2.35 -2.63 22.91
CA LEU A 32 -2.94 -3.26 21.72
C LEU A 32 -2.57 -4.73 21.69
N ASP A 33 -3.49 -5.56 21.21
CA ASP A 33 -3.32 -7.02 21.19
C ASP A 33 -2.58 -7.48 19.91
N TRP A 34 -2.69 -6.70 18.83
CA TRP A 34 -2.07 -6.95 17.53
C TRP A 34 -2.06 -5.68 16.67
N LEU A 35 -1.33 -5.71 15.56
CA LEU A 35 -1.27 -4.63 14.58
C LEU A 35 -1.62 -5.14 13.18
N GLU A 36 -2.14 -4.28 12.32
CA GLU A 36 -2.38 -4.62 10.91
C GLU A 36 -1.47 -3.84 9.97
N ILE A 37 -0.90 -4.52 8.99
CA ILE A 37 -0.18 -3.86 7.89
C ILE A 37 -0.98 -3.89 6.60
N ILE A 38 -0.86 -2.81 5.82
CA ILE A 38 -1.21 -2.83 4.40
C ILE A 38 -0.13 -3.65 3.69
N THR A 39 -0.47 -4.88 3.31
CA THR A 39 0.43 -5.87 2.71
C THR A 39 1.25 -5.28 1.58
N ASP A 40 0.59 -4.56 0.68
CA ASP A 40 1.17 -3.99 -0.54
C ASP A 40 2.32 -3.02 -0.30
N ASN A 41 2.31 -2.31 0.84
CA ASN A 41 3.36 -1.36 1.22
C ASN A 41 4.68 -2.04 1.60
N TYR A 42 4.64 -3.35 1.88
CA TYR A 42 5.81 -4.14 2.27
C TYR A 42 6.23 -5.15 1.21
N LEU A 43 5.55 -5.17 0.06
CA LEU A 43 6.00 -5.91 -1.11
C LEU A 43 7.06 -5.06 -1.85
N ILE A 44 8.21 -4.86 -1.22
CA ILE A 44 9.34 -4.09 -1.74
C ILE A 44 10.65 -4.88 -1.56
N ASP A 45 11.70 -4.48 -2.28
CA ASP A 45 12.97 -5.22 -2.27
C ASP A 45 13.79 -5.05 -0.98
N GLY A 46 13.49 -4.02 -0.18
CA GLY A 46 14.26 -3.68 1.02
C GLY A 46 13.85 -2.34 1.61
N GLY A 47 14.71 -1.79 2.47
CA GLY A 47 14.63 -0.42 2.97
C GLY A 47 13.94 -0.29 4.32
N LYS A 48 13.71 0.97 4.69
CA LYS A 48 13.16 1.34 6.00
C LYS A 48 11.87 0.60 6.36
N PRO A 49 10.86 0.44 5.46
CA PRO A 49 9.60 -0.19 5.83
C PRO A 49 9.78 -1.61 6.35
N LEU A 50 10.55 -2.45 5.66
CA LEU A 50 10.80 -3.84 6.10
C LEU A 50 11.62 -3.91 7.40
N ALA A 51 12.62 -3.03 7.58
CA ALA A 51 13.39 -2.98 8.82
C ALA A 51 12.52 -2.58 10.04
N MET A 52 11.57 -1.66 9.85
CA MET A 52 10.63 -1.24 10.89
C MET A 52 9.60 -2.34 11.17
N LEU A 53 9.11 -3.01 10.14
CA LEU A 53 8.21 -4.16 10.29
C LEU A 53 8.86 -5.28 11.10
N ASP A 54 10.07 -5.69 10.76
CA ASP A 54 10.81 -6.70 11.52
C ASP A 54 11.03 -6.27 12.97
N ALA A 55 11.25 -4.97 13.21
CA ALA A 55 11.47 -4.46 14.55
C ALA A 55 10.21 -4.52 15.40
N ILE A 56 9.08 -4.07 14.86
CA ILE A 56 7.80 -4.01 15.55
C ILE A 56 7.19 -5.41 15.71
N ARG A 57 7.33 -6.28 14.70
CA ARG A 57 6.81 -7.66 14.71
C ARG A 57 7.41 -8.52 15.82
N ARG A 58 8.60 -8.17 16.35
CA ARG A 58 9.17 -8.86 17.51
C ARG A 58 8.31 -8.71 18.76
N ASP A 59 7.63 -7.59 18.90
CA ASP A 59 6.88 -7.23 20.11
C ASP A 59 5.36 -7.36 19.94
N TYR A 60 4.85 -7.34 18.69
CA TYR A 60 3.43 -7.44 18.37
C TYR A 60 3.13 -8.56 17.37
N PRO A 61 2.07 -9.36 17.57
CA PRO A 61 1.45 -10.10 16.49
C PRO A 61 0.97 -9.15 15.38
N VAL A 62 1.10 -9.57 14.13
CA VAL A 62 0.70 -8.77 12.96
C VAL A 62 -0.32 -9.52 12.11
N ALA A 63 -1.36 -8.83 11.68
CA ALA A 63 -2.24 -9.24 10.59
C ALA A 63 -1.80 -8.56 9.28
N MET A 64 -2.02 -9.25 8.17
CA MET A 64 -1.78 -8.71 6.83
C MET A 64 -3.11 -8.43 6.17
N HIS A 65 -3.34 -7.20 5.73
CA HIS A 65 -4.52 -6.81 4.98
C HIS A 65 -4.08 -6.20 3.63
N GLY A 66 -4.54 -6.75 2.52
CA GLY A 66 -4.14 -6.34 1.17
C GLY A 66 -5.21 -5.50 0.47
N VAL A 67 -4.74 -4.63 -0.42
CA VAL A 67 -5.59 -3.74 -1.25
C VAL A 67 -5.45 -4.03 -2.75
N ALA A 68 -4.58 -4.98 -3.11
CA ALA A 68 -4.27 -5.25 -4.51
C ALA A 68 -4.29 -6.73 -4.89
N MET A 69 -4.91 -7.66 -4.14
CA MET A 69 -5.04 -9.04 -4.64
C MET A 69 -6.01 -9.15 -5.81
N SER A 70 -7.07 -8.34 -5.82
CA SER A 70 -8.02 -8.27 -6.94
C SER A 70 -8.69 -9.63 -7.20
N ILE A 71 -9.13 -10.29 -6.12
CA ILE A 71 -9.60 -11.69 -6.14
C ILE A 71 -10.77 -11.91 -7.11
N GLY A 72 -11.58 -10.88 -7.35
CA GLY A 72 -12.71 -10.91 -8.26
C GLY A 72 -12.41 -10.48 -9.69
N ALA A 73 -11.15 -10.22 -10.05
CA ALA A 73 -10.78 -9.87 -11.40
C ALA A 73 -11.03 -11.03 -12.37
N ALA A 74 -11.61 -10.75 -13.55
CA ALA A 74 -12.01 -11.77 -14.52
C ALA A 74 -10.83 -12.60 -15.08
N GLN A 75 -9.64 -12.00 -15.12
CA GLN A 75 -8.40 -12.66 -15.52
C GLN A 75 -7.85 -13.66 -14.48
N GLY A 76 -8.46 -13.71 -13.29
CA GLY A 76 -8.01 -14.53 -12.18
C GLY A 76 -6.88 -13.89 -11.36
N VAL A 77 -6.40 -14.65 -10.38
CA VAL A 77 -5.36 -14.19 -9.45
C VAL A 77 -4.00 -14.14 -10.10
N ASP A 78 -3.24 -13.12 -9.75
CA ASP A 78 -1.85 -12.97 -10.18
C ASP A 78 -0.93 -13.84 -9.31
N VAL A 79 -0.43 -14.93 -9.89
CA VAL A 79 0.42 -15.89 -9.18
C VAL A 79 1.75 -15.27 -8.74
N ALA A 80 2.34 -14.37 -9.52
CA ALA A 80 3.60 -13.72 -9.15
C ALA A 80 3.40 -12.76 -7.97
N TYR A 81 2.28 -12.03 -7.96
CA TYR A 81 1.87 -11.23 -6.80
C TYR A 81 1.66 -12.11 -5.56
N LEU A 82 0.89 -13.21 -5.67
CA LEU A 82 0.63 -14.11 -4.54
C LEU A 82 1.90 -14.78 -4.00
N GLN A 83 2.89 -15.06 -4.84
CA GLN A 83 4.20 -15.56 -4.40
C GLN A 83 4.94 -14.53 -3.53
N ARG A 84 4.82 -13.24 -3.84
CA ARG A 84 5.40 -12.16 -3.03
C ARG A 84 4.64 -11.99 -1.71
N VAL A 85 3.31 -12.06 -1.74
CA VAL A 85 2.48 -12.09 -0.52
C VAL A 85 2.86 -13.28 0.35
N LYS A 86 3.04 -14.47 -0.24
CA LYS A 86 3.51 -15.66 0.47
C LYS A 86 4.89 -15.45 1.10
N ALA A 87 5.85 -14.90 0.35
CA ALA A 87 7.19 -14.65 0.87
C ALA A 87 7.17 -13.69 2.07
N LEU A 88 6.33 -12.65 2.03
CA LEU A 88 6.13 -11.76 3.17
C LEU A 88 5.45 -12.49 4.33
N ALA A 89 4.38 -13.25 4.07
CA ALA A 89 3.69 -14.02 5.10
C ALA A 89 4.60 -15.08 5.77
N ASP A 90 5.50 -15.71 5.02
CA ASP A 90 6.49 -16.65 5.54
C ASP A 90 7.56 -15.93 6.38
N ARG A 91 7.88 -14.66 6.06
CA ARG A 91 8.82 -13.83 6.83
C ARG A 91 8.25 -13.39 8.18
N ILE A 92 7.00 -12.92 8.20
CA ILE A 92 6.42 -12.27 9.39
C ILE A 92 5.42 -13.14 10.14
N GLU A 93 5.07 -14.33 9.63
CA GLU A 93 4.15 -15.28 10.27
C GLU A 93 2.89 -14.59 10.80
N PRO A 94 2.02 -14.05 9.91
CA PRO A 94 0.90 -13.22 10.33
C PRO A 94 -0.22 -14.06 10.95
N LEU A 95 -1.02 -13.42 11.81
CA LEU A 95 -2.23 -14.00 12.41
C LEU A 95 -3.18 -14.51 11.33
N TRP A 96 -3.41 -13.70 10.29
CA TRP A 96 -4.16 -14.04 9.09
C TRP A 96 -3.72 -13.15 7.92
N VAL A 97 -4.17 -13.52 6.72
CA VAL A 97 -4.00 -12.74 5.49
C VAL A 97 -5.40 -12.41 4.98
N SER A 98 -5.74 -11.13 5.00
CA SER A 98 -6.96 -10.55 4.46
C SER A 98 -6.71 -9.79 3.16
N ASP A 99 -7.76 -9.66 2.37
CA ASP A 99 -7.86 -8.74 1.23
C ASP A 99 -9.35 -8.48 0.93
N HIS A 100 -9.63 -7.59 -0.01
CA HIS A 100 -10.98 -7.19 -0.35
C HIS A 100 -11.66 -8.16 -1.32
N LEU A 101 -12.97 -8.35 -1.16
CA LEU A 101 -13.81 -9.03 -2.14
C LEU A 101 -14.17 -8.09 -3.29
N CYS A 102 -13.15 -7.69 -4.05
CA CYS A 102 -13.29 -6.71 -5.13
C CYS A 102 -12.46 -7.10 -6.37
N TRP A 103 -12.50 -6.23 -7.36
CA TRP A 103 -11.48 -6.18 -8.42
C TRP A 103 -10.86 -4.78 -8.43
N THR A 104 -9.66 -4.66 -8.99
CA THR A 104 -8.83 -3.44 -8.96
C THR A 104 -8.33 -3.01 -10.34
N GLY A 105 -8.59 -3.81 -11.38
CA GLY A 105 -8.18 -3.51 -12.75
C GLY A 105 -8.53 -4.62 -13.75
N PRO A 106 -8.90 -4.29 -15.00
CA PRO A 106 -9.39 -5.23 -16.03
C PRO A 106 -8.27 -5.95 -16.82
N GLY A 107 -7.05 -6.02 -16.30
CA GLY A 107 -5.92 -6.68 -16.95
C GLY A 107 -4.65 -5.82 -16.97
N PRO A 108 -4.28 -5.20 -18.11
CA PRO A 108 -3.03 -4.46 -18.24
C PRO A 108 -3.01 -3.22 -17.34
N GLU A 109 -4.15 -2.56 -17.12
CA GLU A 109 -4.27 -1.44 -16.21
C GLU A 109 -4.57 -1.92 -14.77
N GLN A 110 -3.93 -1.28 -13.80
CA GLN A 110 -4.28 -1.32 -12.38
C GLN A 110 -4.86 0.05 -12.03
N LEU A 111 -6.10 0.09 -11.60
CA LEU A 111 -6.80 1.36 -11.34
C LEU A 111 -6.70 1.80 -9.88
N HIS A 112 -6.11 0.97 -9.01
CA HIS A 112 -5.82 1.28 -7.61
C HIS A 112 -7.04 1.77 -6.81
N ASP A 113 -8.18 1.12 -7.04
CA ASP A 113 -9.38 1.32 -6.24
C ASP A 113 -10.12 -0.02 -6.07
N LEU A 114 -11.06 -0.06 -5.12
CA LEU A 114 -11.79 -1.26 -4.74
C LEU A 114 -13.15 -1.27 -5.45
N TYR A 115 -13.22 -1.92 -6.61
CA TYR A 115 -14.45 -1.95 -7.39
C TYR A 115 -15.37 -3.11 -6.97
N PRO A 116 -16.67 -2.84 -6.77
CA PRO A 116 -17.62 -3.87 -6.38
C PRO A 116 -17.77 -4.91 -7.49
N LEU A 117 -18.18 -6.11 -7.10
CA LEU A 117 -18.48 -7.20 -8.03
C LEU A 117 -19.96 -7.20 -8.44
N PRO A 118 -20.29 -7.66 -9.65
CA PRO A 118 -21.67 -8.03 -9.96
C PRO A 118 -22.09 -9.25 -9.11
N TYR A 119 -23.21 -9.13 -8.40
CA TYR A 119 -23.68 -10.15 -7.46
C TYR A 119 -24.50 -11.21 -8.18
N THR A 120 -23.82 -12.04 -8.98
CA THR A 120 -24.41 -13.12 -9.80
C THR A 120 -23.77 -14.48 -9.50
N ASP A 121 -24.46 -15.57 -9.84
CA ASP A 121 -23.93 -16.94 -9.70
C ASP A 121 -22.64 -17.17 -10.50
N GLU A 122 -22.55 -16.61 -11.72
CA GLU A 122 -21.35 -16.70 -12.56
C GLU A 122 -20.14 -16.06 -11.88
N SER A 123 -20.36 -14.88 -11.30
CA SER A 123 -19.32 -14.11 -10.61
C SER A 123 -18.91 -14.79 -9.31
N ALA A 124 -19.86 -15.35 -8.56
CA ALA A 124 -19.57 -16.13 -7.37
C ALA A 124 -18.74 -17.37 -7.70
N ARG A 125 -19.12 -18.16 -8.71
CA ARG A 125 -18.36 -19.36 -9.13
C ARG A 125 -16.93 -19.02 -9.53
N HIS A 126 -16.73 -17.92 -10.26
CA HIS A 126 -15.39 -17.43 -10.60
C HIS A 126 -14.59 -17.10 -9.35
N VAL A 127 -15.13 -16.23 -8.49
CA VAL A 127 -14.46 -15.77 -7.25
C VAL A 127 -14.15 -16.95 -6.32
N ILE A 128 -15.06 -17.91 -6.15
CA ILE A 128 -14.83 -19.12 -5.35
C ILE A 128 -13.64 -19.92 -5.88
N ALA A 129 -13.53 -20.09 -7.20
CA ALA A 129 -12.38 -20.77 -7.81
C ALA A 129 -11.07 -20.01 -7.55
N GLN A 130 -11.10 -18.69 -7.66
CA GLN A 130 -9.95 -17.83 -7.41
C GLN A 130 -9.49 -17.83 -5.96
N ILE A 131 -10.43 -17.81 -5.00
CA ILE A 131 -10.13 -17.92 -3.57
C ILE A 131 -9.49 -19.26 -3.26
N ARG A 132 -10.03 -20.37 -3.78
CA ARG A 132 -9.45 -21.70 -3.58
C ARG A 132 -8.01 -21.75 -4.10
N GLN A 133 -7.76 -21.24 -5.31
CA GLN A 133 -6.42 -21.15 -5.88
C GLN A 133 -5.47 -20.31 -5.01
N ALA A 134 -5.91 -19.15 -4.53
CA ALA A 134 -5.09 -18.29 -3.69
C ALA A 134 -4.78 -18.94 -2.33
N GLN A 135 -5.76 -19.59 -1.69
CA GLN A 135 -5.57 -20.33 -0.44
C GLN A 135 -4.62 -21.51 -0.60
N ASP A 136 -4.70 -22.25 -1.72
CA ASP A 136 -3.77 -23.34 -2.02
C ASP A 136 -2.33 -22.84 -2.17
N LEU A 137 -2.13 -21.70 -2.84
CA LEU A 137 -0.82 -21.06 -3.00
C LEU A 137 -0.26 -20.53 -1.67
N LEU A 138 -1.09 -19.83 -0.90
CA LEU A 138 -0.70 -19.24 0.39
C LEU A 138 -0.57 -20.27 1.52
N GLY A 139 -1.21 -21.43 1.37
CA GLY A 139 -1.21 -22.51 2.36
C GLY A 139 -2.10 -22.22 3.59
N ARG A 140 -3.06 -21.31 3.49
CA ARG A 140 -3.95 -20.89 4.59
C ARG A 140 -5.28 -20.38 4.07
N ARG A 141 -6.30 -20.35 4.95
CA ARG A 141 -7.57 -19.70 4.64
C ARG A 141 -7.37 -18.19 4.55
N LEU A 142 -8.00 -17.59 3.55
CA LEU A 142 -8.06 -16.14 3.39
C LEU A 142 -9.18 -15.57 4.25
N VAL A 143 -9.04 -14.32 4.65
CA VAL A 143 -10.09 -13.51 5.26
C VAL A 143 -10.51 -12.47 4.24
N LEU A 144 -11.77 -12.44 3.81
CA LEU A 144 -12.22 -11.54 2.75
C LEU A 144 -13.12 -10.45 3.29
N GLU A 145 -12.86 -9.23 2.86
CA GLU A 145 -13.52 -8.03 3.32
C GLU A 145 -14.64 -7.56 2.37
N ASN A 146 -15.74 -7.08 2.95
CA ASN A 146 -16.78 -6.35 2.22
C ASN A 146 -16.34 -4.91 1.94
N VAL A 147 -16.66 -4.40 0.75
CA VAL A 147 -16.31 -3.04 0.32
C VAL A 147 -17.51 -2.11 0.40
N SER A 148 -17.27 -0.81 0.50
CA SER A 148 -18.29 0.19 0.18
C SER A 148 -18.59 0.20 -1.34
N SER A 149 -19.85 0.48 -1.70
CA SER A 149 -20.26 0.65 -3.09
C SER A 149 -21.10 1.90 -3.31
N TYR A 150 -20.95 2.49 -4.49
CA TYR A 150 -21.73 3.64 -4.96
C TYR A 150 -22.54 3.34 -6.21
N ILE A 151 -22.43 2.12 -6.73
CA ILE A 151 -23.09 1.67 -7.95
C ILE A 151 -23.79 0.34 -7.76
N ARG A 152 -24.66 -0.01 -8.70
CA ARG A 152 -25.26 -1.35 -8.82
C ARG A 152 -25.16 -1.84 -10.24
N TYR A 153 -24.99 -3.14 -10.42
CA TYR A 153 -25.04 -3.76 -11.72
C TYR A 153 -26.49 -4.13 -12.06
N ARG A 154 -26.93 -3.84 -13.29
CA ARG A 154 -28.29 -4.17 -13.75
C ARG A 154 -28.62 -5.66 -13.59
N HIS A 155 -27.60 -6.52 -13.68
CA HIS A 155 -27.73 -7.97 -13.63
C HIS A 155 -27.59 -8.56 -12.22
N ASP A 156 -27.45 -7.75 -11.16
CA ASP A 156 -27.38 -8.25 -9.79
C ASP A 156 -28.61 -9.14 -9.50
N SER A 157 -28.36 -10.39 -9.11
CA SER A 157 -29.40 -11.39 -8.82
C SER A 157 -29.49 -11.73 -7.33
N ALA A 158 -28.60 -11.15 -6.52
CA ALA A 158 -28.53 -11.31 -5.09
C ALA A 158 -28.18 -9.98 -4.40
N SER A 159 -28.42 -9.93 -3.10
CA SER A 159 -27.83 -8.90 -2.24
C SER A 159 -26.35 -9.22 -1.96
N GLU A 160 -25.58 -8.21 -1.59
CA GLU A 160 -24.16 -8.35 -1.24
C GLU A 160 -23.94 -9.35 -0.11
N TRP A 161 -24.74 -9.30 0.96
CA TRP A 161 -24.62 -10.23 2.09
C TRP A 161 -24.96 -11.68 1.73
N GLN A 162 -25.89 -11.89 0.78
CA GLN A 162 -26.14 -13.23 0.23
C GLN A 162 -24.94 -13.72 -0.59
N PHE A 163 -24.33 -12.84 -1.38
CA PHE A 163 -23.14 -13.13 -2.18
C PHE A 163 -21.94 -13.49 -1.29
N LEU A 164 -21.66 -12.69 -0.26
CA LEU A 164 -20.60 -12.94 0.72
C LEU A 164 -20.81 -14.23 1.51
N ALA A 165 -22.02 -14.46 2.04
CA ALA A 165 -22.33 -15.68 2.78
C ALA A 165 -22.17 -16.93 1.91
N HIS A 166 -22.56 -16.85 0.64
CA HIS A 166 -22.38 -17.92 -0.33
C HIS A 166 -20.90 -18.21 -0.58
N ILE A 167 -20.11 -17.18 -0.89
CA ILE A 167 -18.67 -17.30 -1.16
C ILE A 167 -17.92 -17.86 0.06
N ALA A 168 -18.17 -17.32 1.25
CA ALA A 168 -17.50 -17.76 2.48
C ALA A 168 -17.74 -19.25 2.76
N GLN A 169 -18.96 -19.72 2.50
CA GLN A 169 -19.32 -21.12 2.70
C GLN A 169 -18.66 -22.03 1.65
N GLU A 170 -18.78 -21.69 0.37
CA GLU A 170 -18.32 -22.54 -0.73
C GLU A 170 -16.80 -22.52 -0.93
N ALA A 171 -16.14 -21.37 -0.74
CA ALA A 171 -14.69 -21.24 -0.86
C ALA A 171 -13.94 -21.66 0.42
N ASP A 172 -14.67 -21.94 1.51
CA ASP A 172 -14.13 -22.23 2.83
C ASP A 172 -13.17 -21.12 3.34
N CYS A 173 -13.47 -19.86 3.04
CA CYS A 173 -12.73 -18.71 3.55
C CYS A 173 -13.39 -18.11 4.81
N LEU A 174 -12.80 -17.07 5.35
CA LEU A 174 -13.29 -16.29 6.49
C LEU A 174 -13.70 -14.88 6.02
N LEU A 175 -14.35 -14.13 6.89
CA LEU A 175 -14.84 -12.78 6.62
C LEU A 175 -14.19 -11.77 7.57
N LEU A 176 -13.73 -10.66 7.00
CA LEU A 176 -13.48 -9.41 7.69
C LEU A 176 -14.70 -8.54 7.43
N VAL A 177 -15.41 -8.16 8.49
CA VAL A 177 -16.63 -7.37 8.37
C VAL A 177 -16.30 -5.93 8.70
N ASP A 178 -16.14 -5.10 7.68
CA ASP A 178 -16.07 -3.67 7.92
C ASP A 178 -17.49 -3.11 8.11
N VAL A 179 -17.73 -2.66 9.33
CA VAL A 179 -19.00 -2.10 9.78
C VAL A 179 -19.21 -0.71 9.20
N ASN A 180 -18.14 0.05 8.96
CA ASN A 180 -18.20 1.33 8.28
C ASN A 180 -18.68 1.13 6.83
N ASN A 181 -18.08 0.22 6.08
CA ASN A 181 -18.53 -0.14 4.72
C ASN A 181 -20.00 -0.55 4.66
N ILE A 182 -20.50 -1.34 5.62
CA ILE A 182 -21.93 -1.69 5.68
C ILE A 182 -22.78 -0.43 5.85
N TYR A 183 -22.40 0.47 6.76
CA TYR A 183 -23.13 1.70 7.00
C TYR A 183 -23.12 2.63 5.77
N VAL A 184 -21.96 2.88 5.18
CA VAL A 184 -21.79 3.68 3.95
C VAL A 184 -22.67 3.15 2.83
N SER A 185 -22.58 1.84 2.54
CA SER A 185 -23.41 1.20 1.52
C SER A 185 -24.89 1.26 1.85
N SER A 186 -25.29 1.15 3.13
CA SER A 186 -26.69 1.21 3.55
C SER A 186 -27.32 2.57 3.26
N VAL A 187 -26.59 3.66 3.50
CA VAL A 187 -27.04 5.02 3.22
C VAL A 187 -27.10 5.26 1.72
N ASN A 188 -26.07 4.85 0.98
CA ASN A 188 -25.99 5.07 -0.47
C ASN A 188 -26.99 4.24 -1.29
N HIS A 189 -27.36 3.05 -0.82
CA HIS A 189 -28.26 2.14 -1.52
C HIS A 189 -29.67 2.02 -0.91
N GLY A 190 -29.89 2.60 0.27
CA GLY A 190 -31.20 2.65 0.93
C GLY A 190 -31.67 1.30 1.47
N PHE A 191 -30.78 0.54 2.11
CA PHE A 191 -31.13 -0.71 2.80
C PHE A 191 -30.91 -0.61 4.31
N ASP A 192 -31.50 -1.54 5.08
CA ASP A 192 -31.26 -1.63 6.53
C ASP A 192 -29.95 -2.39 6.83
N PRO A 193 -28.95 -1.77 7.48
CA PRO A 193 -27.67 -2.41 7.76
C PRO A 193 -27.78 -3.61 8.72
N LEU A 194 -28.82 -3.70 9.56
CA LEU A 194 -29.01 -4.87 10.43
C LEU A 194 -29.41 -6.12 9.63
N THR A 195 -30.14 -5.94 8.54
CA THR A 195 -30.45 -7.05 7.61
C THR A 195 -29.16 -7.66 7.04
N TYR A 196 -28.18 -6.83 6.70
CA TYR A 196 -26.85 -7.27 6.26
C TYR A 196 -26.15 -8.08 7.35
N LEU A 197 -25.96 -7.50 8.55
CA LEU A 197 -25.26 -8.15 9.66
C LEU A 197 -25.86 -9.50 10.06
N HIS A 198 -27.20 -9.57 10.16
CA HIS A 198 -27.88 -10.79 10.57
C HIS A 198 -27.71 -11.94 9.56
N ALA A 199 -27.60 -11.62 8.28
CA ALA A 199 -27.45 -12.61 7.21
C ALA A 199 -26.05 -13.24 7.15
N LEU A 200 -25.02 -12.55 7.67
CA LEU A 200 -23.65 -13.07 7.64
C LEU A 200 -23.46 -14.31 8.54
N PRO A 201 -22.68 -15.31 8.09
CA PRO A 201 -22.41 -16.52 8.87
C PRO A 201 -21.43 -16.21 10.02
N ALA A 202 -21.95 -16.02 11.23
CA ALA A 202 -21.16 -15.66 12.42
C ALA A 202 -19.95 -16.57 12.72
N HIS A 203 -19.96 -17.83 12.29
CA HIS A 203 -18.84 -18.74 12.48
C HIS A 203 -17.68 -18.53 11.48
N ARG A 204 -17.89 -17.69 10.45
CA ARG A 204 -16.88 -17.31 9.45
C ARG A 204 -16.29 -15.93 9.69
N VAL A 205 -16.90 -15.10 10.54
CA VAL A 205 -16.40 -13.75 10.84
C VAL A 205 -15.16 -13.87 11.75
N GLN A 206 -14.04 -13.39 11.24
CA GLN A 206 -12.72 -13.47 11.87
C GLN A 206 -12.27 -12.12 12.44
N GLN A 207 -12.67 -11.02 11.78
CA GLN A 207 -12.25 -9.67 12.11
C GLN A 207 -13.37 -8.68 11.81
N ILE A 208 -13.39 -7.57 12.54
CA ILE A 208 -14.26 -6.41 12.33
C ILE A 208 -13.39 -5.18 12.17
N HIS A 209 -13.67 -4.36 11.17
CA HIS A 209 -13.11 -3.02 11.02
C HIS A 209 -14.12 -1.95 11.43
N LEU A 210 -13.58 -0.83 11.91
CA LEU A 210 -14.28 0.35 12.35
C LEU A 210 -13.51 1.57 11.85
N ALA A 211 -14.18 2.40 11.06
CA ALA A 211 -13.62 3.63 10.53
C ALA A 211 -14.66 4.75 10.56
N GLY A 212 -14.23 5.97 10.24
CA GLY A 212 -15.13 7.06 9.89
C GLY A 212 -15.08 7.37 8.39
N HIS A 213 -15.99 8.23 7.97
CA HIS A 213 -16.28 8.52 6.57
C HIS A 213 -16.63 9.99 6.37
N SER A 214 -16.63 10.42 5.10
CA SER A 214 -17.03 11.76 4.70
C SER A 214 -18.51 11.80 4.31
N ASP A 215 -19.28 12.69 4.94
CA ASP A 215 -20.69 12.93 4.61
C ASP A 215 -20.82 14.14 3.67
N ASN A 216 -21.24 13.88 2.43
CA ASN A 216 -21.45 14.90 1.40
C ASN A 216 -22.92 15.38 1.33
N GLY A 217 -23.74 15.01 2.31
CA GLY A 217 -25.15 15.37 2.45
C GLY A 217 -26.10 14.47 1.66
N ASP A 218 -25.83 14.23 0.38
CA ASP A 218 -26.66 13.34 -0.46
C ASP A 218 -26.07 11.93 -0.62
N HIS A 219 -24.82 11.73 -0.20
CA HIS A 219 -24.12 10.45 -0.17
C HIS A 219 -22.99 10.49 0.84
N ILE A 220 -22.54 9.31 1.25
CA ILE A 220 -21.37 9.13 2.11
C ILE A 220 -20.25 8.53 1.26
N ILE A 221 -19.03 9.03 1.43
CA ILE A 221 -17.82 8.45 0.83
C ILE A 221 -16.99 7.82 1.94
N ASP A 222 -16.61 6.59 1.69
CA ASP A 222 -15.70 5.82 2.52
C ASP A 222 -14.25 6.33 2.39
N THR A 223 -13.84 7.17 3.32
CA THR A 223 -12.55 7.87 3.29
C THR A 223 -11.57 7.46 4.38
N HIS A 224 -12.04 6.81 5.45
CA HIS A 224 -11.21 6.32 6.57
C HIS A 224 -10.30 7.39 7.21
N ASP A 225 -10.71 8.65 7.15
CA ASP A 225 -9.92 9.83 7.54
C ASP A 225 -10.58 10.65 8.66
N HIS A 226 -11.83 10.31 9.04
CA HIS A 226 -12.56 10.91 10.15
C HIS A 226 -12.73 9.97 11.37
N PRO A 227 -12.81 10.47 12.61
CA PRO A 227 -13.18 9.66 13.79
C PRO A 227 -14.39 8.76 13.52
N VAL A 228 -14.43 7.58 14.15
CA VAL A 228 -15.51 6.62 13.97
C VAL A 228 -16.84 7.28 14.34
N ALA A 229 -17.77 7.30 13.38
CA ALA A 229 -19.04 7.98 13.54
C ALA A 229 -19.98 7.23 14.51
N GLN A 230 -20.85 7.96 15.22
CA GLN A 230 -21.79 7.35 16.18
C GLN A 230 -22.66 6.22 15.58
N PRO A 231 -23.23 6.35 14.35
CA PRO A 231 -23.99 5.26 13.75
C PRO A 231 -23.16 3.99 13.51
N VAL A 232 -21.85 4.13 13.27
CA VAL A 232 -20.92 3.00 13.10
C VAL A 232 -20.65 2.33 14.46
N TRP A 233 -20.49 3.11 15.54
CA TRP A 233 -20.42 2.56 16.91
C TRP A 233 -21.68 1.80 17.31
N ASP A 234 -22.86 2.34 16.99
CA ASP A 234 -24.13 1.70 17.27
C ASP A 234 -24.26 0.37 16.49
N LEU A 235 -23.82 0.36 15.23
CA LEU A 235 -23.80 -0.85 14.40
C LEU A 235 -22.76 -1.88 14.89
N TYR A 236 -21.62 -1.41 15.40
CA TYR A 236 -20.60 -2.27 16.03
C TYR A 236 -21.12 -2.98 17.27
N ALA A 237 -21.93 -2.30 18.10
CA ALA A 237 -22.59 -2.92 19.25
C ALA A 237 -23.50 -4.09 18.81
N GLN A 238 -24.23 -3.93 17.70
CA GLN A 238 -25.05 -5.00 17.11
C GLN A 238 -24.19 -6.13 16.54
N ALA A 239 -23.07 -5.80 15.89
CA ALA A 239 -22.11 -6.80 15.40
C ALA A 239 -21.52 -7.63 16.56
N CYS A 240 -21.20 -7.00 17.69
CA CYS A 240 -20.72 -7.69 18.91
C CYS A 240 -21.75 -8.70 19.44
N GLN A 241 -23.04 -8.31 19.52
CA GLN A 241 -24.12 -9.23 19.91
C GLN A 241 -24.26 -10.40 18.93
N ARG A 242 -24.13 -10.12 17.63
CA ARG A 242 -24.36 -11.10 16.57
C ARG A 242 -23.22 -12.11 16.42
N PHE A 243 -21.96 -11.64 16.48
CA PHE A 243 -20.78 -12.44 16.18
C PHE A 243 -20.03 -12.92 17.43
N GLY A 244 -20.24 -12.26 18.57
CA GLY A 244 -19.53 -12.51 19.83
C GLY A 244 -18.14 -11.88 19.83
N ALA A 245 -17.22 -12.45 20.61
CA ALA A 245 -15.84 -11.98 20.67
C ALA A 245 -15.12 -12.25 19.34
N VAL A 246 -14.98 -11.20 18.52
CA VAL A 246 -14.27 -11.15 17.25
C VAL A 246 -13.22 -10.05 17.33
N ALA A 247 -12.08 -10.23 16.65
CA ALA A 247 -11.00 -9.27 16.63
C ALA A 247 -11.49 -7.97 16.00
N ALA A 248 -11.27 -6.84 16.66
CA ALA A 248 -11.72 -5.53 16.17
C ALA A 248 -10.53 -4.61 15.92
N MET A 249 -10.64 -3.78 14.89
CA MET A 249 -9.62 -2.79 14.54
C MET A 249 -10.26 -1.43 14.31
N ILE A 250 -9.54 -0.38 14.72
CA ILE A 250 -9.79 0.97 14.23
C ILE A 250 -8.93 1.18 13.00
N GLU A 251 -9.57 1.47 11.87
CA GLU A 251 -8.92 1.77 10.60
C GLU A 251 -8.86 3.28 10.36
N ARG A 252 -7.67 3.72 9.97
CA ARG A 252 -7.32 5.13 9.75
C ARG A 252 -6.27 5.17 8.63
N ASP A 253 -6.68 5.60 7.44
CA ASP A 253 -5.85 5.53 6.24
C ASP A 253 -5.30 6.87 5.80
N ASP A 254 -6.04 7.94 6.08
CA ASP A 254 -5.63 9.30 5.82
C ASP A 254 -5.90 10.19 7.04
N HIS A 255 -5.37 11.42 7.04
CA HIS A 255 -5.40 12.36 8.16
C HIS A 255 -5.02 11.69 9.50
N ILE A 256 -3.96 10.88 9.48
CA ILE A 256 -3.52 10.05 10.60
C ILE A 256 -3.28 10.92 11.86
N PRO A 257 -4.08 10.77 12.94
CA PRO A 257 -3.94 11.58 14.15
C PRO A 257 -2.80 11.05 15.03
N PRO A 258 -2.42 11.78 16.09
CA PRO A 258 -1.54 11.25 17.13
C PRO A 258 -2.05 9.91 17.67
N LEU A 259 -1.12 8.98 17.97
CA LEU A 259 -1.47 7.62 18.39
C LEU A 259 -2.44 7.59 19.59
N ALA A 260 -2.32 8.54 20.51
CA ALA A 260 -3.18 8.61 21.71
C ALA A 260 -4.67 8.70 21.36
N GLU A 261 -5.05 9.42 20.31
CA GLU A 261 -6.45 9.57 19.89
C GLU A 261 -7.01 8.24 19.36
N LEU A 262 -6.21 7.49 18.61
CA LEU A 262 -6.60 6.14 18.15
C LEU A 262 -6.70 5.14 19.30
N LEU A 263 -5.87 5.29 20.34
CA LEU A 263 -5.97 4.48 21.55
C LEU A 263 -7.25 4.80 22.35
N ASP A 264 -7.72 6.05 22.33
CA ASP A 264 -8.99 6.44 22.93
C ASP A 264 -10.19 5.84 22.16
N GLU A 265 -10.17 5.88 20.83
CA GLU A 265 -11.16 5.16 20.00
C GLU A 265 -11.14 3.66 20.27
N MET A 266 -9.95 3.08 20.40
CA MET A 266 -9.81 1.68 20.74
C MET A 266 -10.37 1.33 22.13
N ALA A 267 -10.20 2.22 23.12
CA ALA A 267 -10.80 2.05 24.43
C ALA A 267 -12.33 2.07 24.38
N MET A 268 -12.93 2.82 23.44
CA MET A 268 -14.38 2.79 23.19
C MET A 268 -14.81 1.44 22.59
N ALA A 269 -14.09 0.93 21.59
CA ALA A 269 -14.36 -0.39 21.01
C ALA A 269 -14.31 -1.50 22.08
N ARG A 270 -13.28 -1.49 22.94
CA ARG A 270 -13.16 -2.45 24.07
C ARG A 270 -14.36 -2.40 25.00
N ARG A 271 -14.85 -1.21 25.32
CA ARG A 271 -16.00 -1.01 26.22
C ARG A 271 -17.28 -1.54 25.61
N ILE A 272 -17.57 -1.16 24.35
CA ILE A 272 -18.77 -1.62 23.64
C ILE A 272 -18.79 -3.15 23.55
N ALA A 273 -17.67 -3.77 23.16
CA ALA A 273 -17.57 -5.22 23.09
C ALA A 273 -17.80 -5.88 24.46
N ALA A 274 -17.22 -5.34 25.53
CA ALA A 274 -17.41 -5.88 26.89
C ALA A 274 -18.87 -5.79 27.37
N GLU A 275 -19.61 -4.77 26.95
CA GLU A 275 -21.02 -4.56 27.28
C GLU A 275 -21.97 -5.45 26.46
N HIS A 276 -21.58 -5.86 25.24
CA HIS A 276 -22.48 -6.44 24.25
C HIS A 276 -22.16 -7.89 23.85
N VAL A 277 -20.95 -8.38 24.13
CA VAL A 277 -20.62 -9.80 23.95
C VAL A 277 -21.22 -10.59 25.12
N GLU A 278 -22.19 -11.46 24.84
CA GLU A 278 -22.74 -12.34 25.87
C GLU A 278 -21.64 -13.26 26.44
N VAL A 279 -21.44 -13.20 27.75
CA VAL A 279 -20.66 -14.22 28.47
C VAL A 279 -21.43 -15.53 28.38
N PRO A 280 -20.82 -16.65 27.92
CA PRO A 280 -21.50 -17.94 27.96
C PRO A 280 -21.92 -18.23 29.40
N GLN A 281 -23.23 -18.24 29.67
CA GLN A 281 -23.75 -18.71 30.94
C GLN A 281 -23.24 -20.15 31.15
N PRO A 282 -22.60 -20.48 32.28
CA PRO A 282 -22.28 -21.87 32.57
C PRO A 282 -23.59 -22.63 32.56
N SER A 283 -23.74 -23.57 31.62
CA SER A 283 -24.96 -24.36 31.51
C SER A 283 -25.22 -25.04 32.84
N ALA A 284 -26.33 -24.67 33.49
CA ALA A 284 -26.85 -25.43 34.62
C ALA A 284 -27.00 -26.88 34.13
N SER A 285 -26.35 -27.79 34.86
CA SER A 285 -26.25 -29.22 34.58
C SER A 285 -27.50 -29.80 33.92
N ALA A 286 -27.43 -30.09 32.62
CA ALA A 286 -28.42 -30.90 31.94
C ALA A 286 -28.10 -32.39 32.20
N SER A 287 -28.59 -32.91 33.33
CA SER A 287 -28.80 -34.35 33.47
C SER A 287 -30.10 -34.74 32.75
N ALA A 288 -29.99 -35.14 31.49
CA ALA A 288 -31.03 -35.96 30.86
C ALA A 288 -30.43 -36.70 29.67
N SER A 289 -30.36 -38.02 29.80
CA SER A 289 -30.12 -38.96 28.71
C SER A 289 -31.19 -38.81 27.62
N ALA A 290 -30.78 -38.50 26.39
CA ALA A 290 -31.59 -38.73 25.21
C ALA A 290 -30.68 -39.18 24.06
N SER A 291 -31.07 -40.29 23.44
CA SER A 291 -30.34 -41.02 22.42
C SER A 291 -29.98 -40.17 21.20
N ALA A 292 -28.74 -40.29 20.75
CA ALA A 292 -28.26 -39.74 19.51
C ALA A 292 -28.88 -40.47 18.30
N THR A 293 -29.94 -39.90 17.74
CA THR A 293 -30.24 -40.00 16.31
C THR A 293 -29.84 -38.68 15.68
N ALA A 294 -28.65 -38.68 15.08
CA ALA A 294 -28.17 -37.56 14.28
C ALA A 294 -28.98 -37.48 12.98
N THR A 295 -30.04 -36.67 12.97
CA THR A 295 -30.59 -36.14 11.74
C THR A 295 -29.63 -35.07 11.22
N ALA A 296 -28.81 -35.46 10.24
CA ALA A 296 -28.10 -34.53 9.39
C ALA A 296 -29.14 -33.59 8.76
N THR A 297 -29.21 -32.36 9.26
CA THR A 297 -29.93 -31.30 8.57
C THR A 297 -29.12 -31.00 7.33
N ALA A 298 -29.65 -31.41 6.17
CA ALA A 298 -29.07 -31.07 4.88
C ALA A 298 -28.94 -29.54 4.83
N THR A 299 -27.71 -29.03 4.84
CA THR A 299 -27.42 -27.67 4.38
C THR A 299 -27.88 -27.61 2.94
N ALA A 300 -29.04 -27.00 2.70
CA ALA A 300 -29.47 -26.69 1.34
C ALA A 300 -28.31 -25.92 0.67
N GLN A 301 -27.81 -26.43 -0.45
CA GLN A 301 -26.84 -25.68 -1.26
C GLN A 301 -27.46 -24.33 -1.58
N MET A 302 -26.86 -23.27 -1.04
CA MET A 302 -27.30 -21.91 -1.32
C MET A 302 -26.83 -21.60 -2.73
N THR A 303 -27.71 -21.75 -3.73
CA THR A 303 -27.41 -21.37 -5.12
C THR A 303 -27.93 -19.97 -5.37
N LEU A 304 -27.07 -19.06 -5.84
CA LEU A 304 -27.51 -17.76 -6.29
C LEU A 304 -28.29 -17.90 -7.60
N ALA A 305 -29.25 -17.02 -7.85
CA ALA A 305 -29.97 -17.03 -9.11
C ALA A 305 -29.00 -16.65 -10.27
N PRO A 306 -29.09 -17.31 -11.43
CA PRO A 306 -28.32 -16.87 -12.60
C PRO A 306 -28.80 -15.47 -13.02
N ALA A 307 -27.89 -14.67 -13.57
CA ALA A 307 -28.28 -13.41 -14.18
C ALA A 307 -29.11 -13.65 -15.45
N VAL A 308 -30.04 -12.74 -15.75
CA VAL A 308 -30.79 -12.73 -17.02
C VAL A 308 -29.94 -12.03 -18.08
N ASP A 309 -29.66 -12.72 -19.19
CA ASP A 309 -28.78 -12.27 -20.29
C ASP A 309 -27.44 -11.68 -19.82
N PRO A 310 -26.61 -12.47 -19.09
CA PRO A 310 -25.42 -11.96 -18.43
C PRO A 310 -24.35 -11.54 -19.44
N TRP A 311 -23.78 -10.36 -19.23
CA TRP A 311 -22.50 -10.01 -19.84
C TRP A 311 -21.38 -10.88 -19.24
N PRO A 312 -20.40 -11.31 -20.05
CA PRO A 312 -19.20 -11.93 -19.52
C PRO A 312 -18.51 -11.01 -18.49
N LEU A 313 -18.08 -11.55 -17.35
CA LEU A 313 -17.46 -10.77 -16.27
C LEU A 313 -16.33 -9.86 -16.77
N ALA A 314 -15.46 -10.37 -17.65
CA ALA A 314 -14.39 -9.59 -18.26
C ALA A 314 -14.89 -8.40 -19.09
N ALA A 315 -15.98 -8.58 -19.84
CA ALA A 315 -16.56 -7.50 -20.64
C ALA A 315 -17.20 -6.42 -19.75
N LEU A 316 -17.83 -6.83 -18.65
CA LEU A 316 -18.43 -5.92 -17.68
C LEU A 316 -17.36 -5.10 -16.92
N GLN A 317 -16.29 -5.75 -16.45
CA GLN A 317 -15.17 -5.06 -15.80
C GLN A 317 -14.45 -4.12 -16.76
N ARG A 318 -14.24 -4.54 -18.02
CA ARG A 318 -13.69 -3.64 -19.05
C ARG A 318 -14.60 -2.45 -19.31
N HIS A 319 -15.90 -2.66 -19.46
CA HIS A 319 -16.86 -1.56 -19.64
C HIS A 319 -16.82 -0.55 -18.48
N PHE A 320 -16.74 -1.03 -17.24
CA PHE A 320 -16.58 -0.17 -16.07
C PHE A 320 -15.25 0.61 -16.14
N ALA A 321 -14.14 -0.08 -16.36
CA ALA A 321 -12.81 0.52 -16.40
C ALA A 321 -12.69 1.59 -17.49
N ASP A 322 -13.26 1.35 -18.67
CA ASP A 322 -13.27 2.31 -19.77
C ASP A 322 -14.02 3.60 -19.37
N ARG A 323 -15.07 3.51 -18.54
CA ARG A 323 -15.77 4.69 -18.01
C ARG A 323 -14.96 5.43 -16.96
N VAL A 324 -14.22 4.72 -16.11
CA VAL A 324 -13.30 5.33 -15.12
C VAL A 324 -12.15 6.05 -15.85
N LEU A 325 -11.58 5.43 -16.86
CA LEU A 325 -10.44 5.93 -17.63
C LEU A 325 -10.81 7.01 -18.67
N ALA A 326 -12.08 7.10 -19.08
CA ALA A 326 -12.53 8.07 -20.07
C ALA A 326 -12.16 9.51 -19.65
N ASN A 327 -11.51 10.28 -20.54
CA ASN A 327 -11.09 11.66 -20.22
C ASN A 327 -12.25 12.54 -19.71
N THR A 328 -13.43 12.35 -20.29
CA THR A 328 -14.69 12.93 -19.80
C THR A 328 -15.69 11.80 -19.67
N LEU A 329 -16.30 11.67 -18.49
CA LEU A 329 -17.28 10.63 -18.23
C LEU A 329 -18.50 10.80 -19.15
N PRO A 330 -18.84 9.79 -19.98
CA PRO A 330 -20.04 9.83 -20.81
C PRO A 330 -21.31 9.90 -19.96
N LEU A 331 -22.31 10.64 -20.45
CA LEU A 331 -23.65 10.67 -19.83
C LEU A 331 -24.25 9.26 -19.78
N PRO A 332 -24.92 8.89 -18.68
CA PRO A 332 -25.53 7.57 -18.56
C PRO A 332 -26.68 7.40 -19.56
N THR A 333 -26.79 6.20 -20.13
CA THR A 333 -27.91 5.82 -21.00
C THR A 333 -28.91 4.89 -20.28
N PRO A 334 -30.17 4.81 -20.70
CA PRO A 334 -31.14 3.88 -20.10
C PRO A 334 -30.74 2.41 -20.16
N ASP A 335 -29.84 2.04 -21.07
CA ASP A 335 -29.35 0.68 -21.26
C ASP A 335 -27.98 0.43 -20.60
N ASP A 336 -27.47 1.39 -19.83
CA ASP A 336 -26.21 1.23 -19.09
C ASP A 336 -26.33 0.06 -18.10
N LEU A 337 -25.27 -0.76 -18.08
CA LEU A 337 -25.16 -1.95 -17.23
C LEU A 337 -24.86 -1.60 -15.77
N ILE A 338 -24.40 -0.37 -15.55
CA ILE A 338 -23.99 0.17 -14.26
C ILE A 338 -24.88 1.36 -13.96
N THR A 339 -25.51 1.35 -12.79
CA THR A 339 -26.37 2.42 -12.30
C THR A 339 -25.82 2.99 -11.01
N GLY A 340 -26.22 4.20 -10.63
CA GLY A 340 -25.75 4.87 -9.41
C GLY A 340 -24.67 5.91 -9.70
N ARG A 341 -23.74 6.09 -8.76
CA ARG A 341 -22.81 7.22 -8.70
C ARG A 341 -21.43 6.88 -9.28
N LEU A 342 -21.41 6.40 -10.53
CA LEU A 342 -20.16 6.17 -11.28
C LEU A 342 -19.19 7.38 -11.31
N PRO A 343 -19.65 8.65 -11.30
CA PRO A 343 -18.75 9.80 -11.16
C PRO A 343 -17.80 9.73 -9.96
N ILE A 344 -18.20 9.10 -8.84
CA ILE A 344 -17.33 8.97 -7.65
C ILE A 344 -16.05 8.22 -8.03
N TYR A 345 -16.17 7.02 -8.61
CA TYR A 345 -15.01 6.22 -9.04
C TYR A 345 -14.19 6.92 -10.13
N HIS A 346 -14.85 7.58 -11.09
CA HIS A 346 -14.17 8.32 -12.16
C HIS A 346 -13.30 9.47 -11.62
N HIS A 347 -13.81 10.23 -10.64
CA HIS A 347 -13.08 11.34 -10.03
C HIS A 347 -12.04 10.87 -9.01
N ALA A 348 -12.37 9.88 -8.18
CA ALA A 348 -11.48 9.30 -7.17
C ALA A 348 -10.21 8.72 -7.80
N TYR A 349 -10.32 7.99 -8.92
CA TYR A 349 -9.17 7.48 -9.67
C TYR A 349 -8.12 8.56 -9.96
N ARG A 350 -8.57 9.73 -10.44
CA ARG A 350 -7.69 10.85 -10.79
C ARG A 350 -7.14 11.55 -9.56
N ALA A 351 -7.97 11.77 -8.55
CA ALA A 351 -7.57 12.42 -7.31
C ALA A 351 -6.47 11.61 -6.60
N ARG A 352 -6.69 10.31 -6.42
CA ARG A 352 -5.73 9.39 -5.78
C ARG A 352 -4.38 9.36 -6.50
N LEU A 353 -4.39 9.28 -7.84
CA LEU A 353 -3.15 9.30 -8.60
C LEU A 353 -2.46 10.67 -8.54
N ALA A 354 -3.21 11.76 -8.51
CA ALA A 354 -2.63 13.09 -8.34
C ALA A 354 -2.00 13.27 -6.95
N GLU A 355 -2.65 12.79 -5.88
CA GLU A 355 -2.11 12.78 -4.51
C GLU A 355 -0.81 11.98 -4.41
N VAL A 356 -0.75 10.81 -5.04
CA VAL A 356 0.46 9.98 -5.11
C VAL A 356 1.61 10.72 -5.80
N LEU A 357 1.30 11.46 -6.88
CA LEU A 357 2.29 12.28 -7.56
C LEU A 357 2.70 13.48 -6.69
N ALA A 358 1.77 14.11 -5.97
CA ALA A 358 2.08 15.21 -5.06
C ALA A 358 2.98 14.76 -3.90
N ASP A 359 2.76 13.58 -3.32
CA ASP A 359 3.67 12.97 -2.32
C ASP A 359 5.05 12.69 -2.92
N THR A 360 5.08 12.07 -4.10
CA THR A 360 6.33 11.71 -4.79
C THR A 360 7.16 12.94 -5.16
N TYR A 361 6.51 14.03 -5.55
CA TYR A 361 7.11 15.26 -6.05
C TYR A 361 6.85 16.45 -5.10
N ALA A 362 6.92 16.21 -3.79
CA ALA A 362 6.48 17.17 -2.77
C ALA A 362 7.12 18.57 -2.87
N LYS A 363 8.40 18.69 -3.25
CA LYS A 363 9.04 20.01 -3.39
C LYS A 363 8.64 20.68 -4.69
N THR A 364 8.50 19.91 -5.75
CA THR A 364 7.97 20.37 -7.04
C THR A 364 6.52 20.85 -6.91
N TYR A 365 5.68 20.12 -6.17
CA TYR A 365 4.31 20.49 -5.85
C TYR A 365 4.24 21.87 -5.18
N LEU A 366 5.04 22.07 -4.12
CA LEU A 366 5.11 23.35 -3.42
C LEU A 366 5.65 24.48 -4.31
N TYR A 367 6.62 24.20 -5.19
CA TYR A 367 7.21 25.18 -6.09
C TYR A 367 6.24 25.64 -7.20
N MET A 368 5.49 24.71 -7.80
CA MET A 368 4.52 25.01 -8.86
C MET A 368 3.22 25.64 -8.33
N GLY A 369 2.92 25.39 -7.05
CA GLY A 369 1.62 25.66 -6.44
C GLY A 369 0.62 24.53 -6.70
N SER A 370 -0.27 24.31 -5.73
CA SER A 370 -1.22 23.20 -5.70
C SER A 370 -2.06 23.09 -6.97
N ASP A 371 -2.69 24.18 -7.39
CA ASP A 371 -3.67 24.17 -8.50
C ASP A 371 -3.00 23.79 -9.83
N THR A 372 -1.80 24.33 -10.08
CA THR A 372 -1.04 24.06 -11.30
C THR A 372 -0.53 22.63 -11.30
N PHE A 373 0.07 22.17 -10.19
CA PHE A 373 0.59 20.81 -10.12
C PHE A 373 -0.52 19.78 -10.26
N ASP A 374 -1.62 19.97 -9.53
CA ASP A 374 -2.78 19.07 -9.56
C ASP A 374 -3.36 18.91 -10.97
N ALA A 375 -3.43 19.99 -11.75
CA ALA A 375 -3.88 19.94 -13.13
C ALA A 375 -2.98 19.02 -13.97
N HIS A 376 -1.65 19.20 -13.89
CA HIS A 376 -0.69 18.34 -14.59
C HIS A 376 -0.71 16.90 -14.11
N ALA A 377 -0.87 16.69 -12.81
CA ALA A 377 -0.91 15.36 -12.21
C ALA A 377 -2.15 14.59 -12.68
N ARG A 378 -3.32 15.24 -12.75
CA ARG A 378 -4.55 14.62 -13.27
C ARG A 378 -4.46 14.34 -14.78
N ASP A 379 -3.89 15.24 -15.56
CA ASP A 379 -3.67 15.03 -17.00
C ASP A 379 -2.68 13.87 -17.25
N TYR A 380 -1.59 13.82 -16.47
CA TYR A 380 -0.66 12.70 -16.49
C TYR A 380 -1.36 11.39 -16.13
N ALA A 381 -2.27 11.41 -15.14
CA ALA A 381 -2.99 10.22 -14.70
C ALA A 381 -3.91 9.60 -15.76
N VAL A 382 -4.51 10.45 -16.60
CA VAL A 382 -5.30 10.02 -17.75
C VAL A 382 -4.42 9.47 -18.87
N ALA A 383 -3.29 10.14 -19.14
CA ALA A 383 -2.39 9.76 -20.23
C ALA A 383 -1.55 8.52 -19.93
N HIS A 384 -1.30 8.21 -18.66
CA HIS A 384 -0.45 7.12 -18.21
C HIS A 384 -1.15 6.28 -17.14
N PRO A 385 -2.16 5.46 -17.48
CA PRO A 385 -2.77 4.56 -16.51
C PRO A 385 -1.73 3.62 -15.88
N PRO A 386 -1.79 3.36 -14.56
CA PRO A 386 -0.86 2.45 -13.90
C PRO A 386 -1.02 1.03 -14.46
N CYS A 387 0.09 0.28 -14.55
CA CYS A 387 0.07 -1.12 -14.99
C CYS A 387 0.63 -2.08 -13.94
N THR A 388 0.91 -1.58 -12.73
CA THR A 388 1.56 -2.32 -11.65
C THR A 388 0.74 -2.20 -10.37
N ARG A 389 0.71 -3.23 -9.53
CA ARG A 389 -0.06 -3.23 -8.28
C ARG A 389 0.50 -2.28 -7.20
N SER A 390 1.71 -1.76 -7.40
CA SER A 390 2.32 -0.72 -6.56
C SER A 390 2.41 0.59 -7.33
N LEU A 391 2.17 1.70 -6.62
CA LEU A 391 2.33 3.06 -7.14
C LEU A 391 3.72 3.66 -6.87
N ASN A 392 4.63 2.95 -6.19
CA ASN A 392 5.96 3.45 -5.83
C ASN A 392 6.80 3.92 -7.04
N ARG A 393 6.46 3.45 -8.24
CA ARG A 393 7.15 3.79 -9.50
C ARG A 393 6.28 4.55 -10.50
N TYR A 394 5.05 4.89 -10.14
CA TYR A 394 4.06 5.46 -11.06
C TYR A 394 4.50 6.81 -11.67
N GLY A 395 5.22 7.62 -10.89
CA GLY A 395 5.63 8.96 -11.27
C GLY A 395 6.77 9.05 -12.29
N GLU A 396 7.42 7.97 -12.70
CA GLU A 396 8.70 8.01 -13.44
C GLU A 396 8.69 8.89 -14.70
N GLY A 397 7.56 8.93 -15.41
CA GLY A 397 7.38 9.76 -16.61
C GLY A 397 7.06 11.23 -16.36
N LEU A 398 6.69 11.63 -15.13
CA LEU A 398 6.22 13.00 -14.85
C LEU A 398 7.31 14.04 -15.10
N VAL A 399 8.57 13.72 -14.78
CA VAL A 399 9.71 14.61 -15.07
C VAL A 399 9.79 14.96 -16.57
N HIS A 400 9.54 13.98 -17.44
CA HIS A 400 9.52 14.19 -18.88
C HIS A 400 8.30 14.97 -19.35
N ALA A 401 7.12 14.70 -18.76
CA ALA A 401 5.89 15.44 -19.03
C ALA A 401 6.05 16.94 -18.68
N LEU A 402 6.58 17.24 -17.49
CA LEU A 402 6.87 18.62 -17.06
C LEU A 402 7.89 19.29 -17.98
N ARG A 403 8.95 18.57 -18.39
CA ARG A 403 9.93 19.08 -19.37
C ARG A 403 9.33 19.43 -20.72
N THR A 404 8.32 18.68 -21.14
CA THR A 404 7.60 18.94 -22.39
C THR A 404 6.68 20.14 -22.25
N ALA A 405 6.02 20.30 -21.09
CA ALA A 405 5.10 21.39 -20.82
C ALA A 405 5.81 22.74 -20.56
N TYR A 406 7.01 22.71 -19.96
CA TYR A 406 7.73 23.90 -19.50
C TYR A 406 9.19 23.95 -20.00
N PRO A 407 9.46 23.87 -21.32
CA PRO A 407 10.82 23.70 -21.86
C PRO A 407 11.82 24.79 -21.42
N ASP A 408 11.34 25.99 -21.12
CA ASP A 408 12.15 27.14 -20.73
C ASP A 408 12.38 27.26 -19.20
N ASN A 409 11.94 26.27 -18.41
CA ASN A 409 12.07 26.22 -16.94
C ASN A 409 12.98 25.06 -16.48
N PRO A 410 14.29 25.10 -16.78
CA PRO A 410 15.22 24.02 -16.41
C PRO A 410 15.22 23.71 -14.90
N GLU A 411 15.02 24.71 -14.05
CA GLU A 411 14.94 24.57 -12.59
C GLU A 411 13.80 23.66 -12.15
N LEU A 412 12.64 23.74 -12.84
CA LEU A 412 11.47 22.92 -12.52
C LEU A 412 11.77 21.45 -12.80
N HIS A 413 12.42 21.16 -13.92
CA HIS A 413 12.76 19.79 -14.31
C HIS A 413 13.84 19.20 -13.41
N GLU A 414 14.82 20.02 -13.01
CA GLU A 414 15.87 19.61 -12.08
C GLU A 414 15.30 19.35 -10.69
N LEU A 415 14.33 20.16 -10.24
CA LEU A 415 13.66 19.97 -8.96
C LEU A 415 12.82 18.68 -8.95
N ALA A 416 12.03 18.46 -10.00
CA ALA A 416 11.25 17.24 -10.17
C ALA A 416 12.16 15.99 -10.25
N GLN A 417 13.29 16.10 -10.96
CA GLN A 417 14.27 15.02 -11.03
C GLN A 417 14.88 14.71 -9.66
N LEU A 418 15.17 15.73 -8.84
CA LEU A 418 15.72 15.56 -7.50
C LEU A 418 14.70 14.88 -6.56
N ASP A 419 13.44 15.33 -6.55
CA ASP A 419 12.38 14.67 -5.77
C ASP A 419 12.27 13.17 -6.14
N TRP A 420 12.22 12.89 -7.44
CA TRP A 420 12.17 11.51 -7.94
C TRP A 420 13.38 10.67 -7.51
N ASP A 421 14.59 11.25 -7.60
CA ASP A 421 15.82 10.56 -7.26
C ASP A 421 15.95 10.27 -5.76
N LEU A 422 15.45 11.16 -4.90
CA LEU A 422 15.38 10.94 -3.45
C LEU A 422 14.35 9.86 -3.11
N ARG A 423 13.13 9.94 -3.67
CA ARG A 423 12.05 8.98 -3.43
C ARG A 423 12.46 7.56 -3.81
N THR A 424 13.01 7.39 -5.00
CA THR A 424 13.40 6.05 -5.51
C THR A 424 14.69 5.48 -4.89
N ARG A 425 15.39 6.25 -4.05
CA ARG A 425 16.50 5.76 -3.22
C ARG A 425 16.05 5.31 -1.84
N PHE A 426 14.95 5.85 -1.33
CA PHE A 426 14.35 5.43 -0.06
C PHE A 426 13.88 3.96 -0.10
N ASP A 427 13.25 3.54 -1.21
CA ASP A 427 12.64 2.20 -1.37
C ASP A 427 13.52 1.17 -2.12
N GLY A 428 14.79 1.50 -2.40
CA GLY A 428 15.70 0.63 -3.16
C GLY A 428 16.24 -0.55 -2.35
N ALA A 429 16.59 -1.66 -3.03
CA ALA A 429 17.13 -2.88 -2.42
C ALA A 429 18.28 -2.61 -1.42
N ASP A 430 18.31 -3.39 -0.33
CA ASP A 430 19.37 -3.33 0.68
C ASP A 430 20.61 -4.07 0.20
N VAL A 431 21.56 -3.31 -0.34
CA VAL A 431 22.88 -3.81 -0.71
C VAL A 431 23.85 -3.51 0.45
N PRO A 432 24.60 -4.51 0.96
CA PRO A 432 25.56 -4.28 2.02
C PRO A 432 26.64 -3.27 1.61
N SER A 433 26.95 -2.35 2.52
CA SER A 433 28.03 -1.38 2.34
C SER A 433 29.27 -1.79 3.14
N LEU A 434 30.45 -1.50 2.59
CA LEU A 434 31.72 -1.72 3.25
C LEU A 434 32.00 -0.54 4.19
N ASP A 435 32.07 -0.82 5.49
CA ASP A 435 32.42 0.18 6.50
C ASP A 435 33.94 0.34 6.66
N THR A 436 34.34 1.37 7.42
CA THR A 436 35.76 1.69 7.66
C THR A 436 36.54 0.53 8.31
N PRO A 437 36.04 -0.14 9.38
CA PRO A 437 36.73 -1.30 9.95
C PRO A 437 36.97 -2.43 8.93
N ASN A 438 35.96 -2.79 8.13
CA ASN A 438 36.10 -3.86 7.15
C ASN A 438 36.98 -3.44 5.96
N ALA A 439 36.95 -2.16 5.56
CA ALA A 439 37.84 -1.62 4.54
C ALA A 439 39.32 -1.65 4.97
N GLN A 440 39.60 -1.47 6.26
CA GLN A 440 40.96 -1.61 6.81
C GLN A 440 41.44 -3.08 6.82
N ALA A 441 40.52 -4.02 7.01
CA ALA A 441 40.81 -5.45 6.98
C ALA A 441 40.99 -5.99 5.54
N ALA A 442 40.23 -5.46 4.58
CA ALA A 442 40.22 -5.90 3.19
C ALA A 442 41.08 -4.99 2.29
N SER A 443 42.41 -5.10 2.36
CA SER A 443 43.34 -4.17 1.70
C SER A 443 43.20 -4.08 0.16
N ASP A 444 42.52 -5.03 -0.49
CA ASP A 444 42.36 -5.11 -1.94
C ASP A 444 41.11 -4.40 -2.50
N TRP A 445 40.23 -3.88 -1.64
CA TRP A 445 38.93 -3.33 -2.08
C TRP A 445 39.08 -2.20 -3.10
N THR A 446 40.16 -1.41 -3.01
CA THR A 446 40.47 -0.30 -3.94
C THR A 446 40.84 -0.75 -5.35
N ALA A 447 41.29 -2.00 -5.52
CA ALA A 447 41.62 -2.58 -6.82
C ALA A 447 40.41 -3.26 -7.49
N ARG A 448 39.30 -3.42 -6.77
CA ARG A 448 38.09 -4.06 -7.30
C ARG A 448 37.34 -3.11 -8.23
N ARG A 449 36.61 -3.67 -9.20
CA ARG A 449 35.68 -2.94 -10.05
C ARG A 449 34.30 -2.90 -9.40
N GLU A 450 33.44 -1.98 -9.86
CA GLU A 450 32.07 -1.82 -9.33
C GLU A 450 32.05 -1.57 -7.81
N VAL A 451 32.98 -0.74 -7.33
CA VAL A 451 33.10 -0.39 -5.90
C VAL A 451 32.00 0.55 -5.44
N LEU A 452 31.45 1.38 -6.33
CA LEU A 452 30.43 2.35 -5.97
C LEU A 452 29.10 1.64 -5.67
N HIS A 453 28.50 2.00 -4.53
CA HIS A 453 27.23 1.44 -4.11
C HIS A 453 26.12 1.74 -5.13
N PRO A 454 25.24 0.79 -5.46
CA PRO A 454 24.24 0.95 -6.52
C PRO A 454 23.21 2.07 -6.24
N SER A 455 23.06 2.51 -4.98
CA SER A 455 22.22 3.66 -4.65
C SER A 455 22.79 4.99 -5.16
N ALA A 456 24.09 5.06 -5.47
CA ALA A 456 24.75 6.30 -5.87
C ALA A 456 24.38 6.68 -7.31
N LEU A 457 23.89 7.90 -7.47
CA LEU A 457 23.54 8.52 -8.74
C LEU A 457 24.24 9.85 -8.90
N LEU A 458 24.67 10.11 -10.13
CA LEU A 458 25.22 11.39 -10.53
C LEU A 458 24.23 12.07 -11.46
N ARG A 459 23.92 13.34 -11.18
CA ARG A 459 23.04 14.20 -11.96
C ARG A 459 23.76 15.48 -12.32
N THR A 460 23.76 15.83 -13.60
CA THR A 460 24.18 17.15 -14.01
C THR A 460 23.04 18.12 -13.79
N VAL A 461 23.33 19.24 -13.11
CA VAL A 461 22.40 20.33 -12.87
C VAL A 461 22.99 21.65 -13.40
N THR A 462 22.13 22.53 -13.86
CA THR A 462 22.48 23.78 -14.54
C THR A 462 21.91 25.01 -13.84
N THR A 463 21.05 24.80 -12.83
CA THR A 463 20.42 25.86 -12.05
C THR A 463 20.77 25.75 -10.57
N ASN A 464 20.42 26.77 -9.78
CA ASN A 464 20.53 26.77 -8.32
C ASN A 464 19.50 25.84 -7.61
N VAL A 465 19.13 24.71 -8.22
CA VAL A 465 18.09 23.77 -7.74
C VAL A 465 18.30 23.31 -6.30
N VAL A 466 19.55 23.14 -5.86
CA VAL A 466 19.87 22.76 -4.48
C VAL A 466 19.42 23.82 -3.49
N SER A 467 19.58 25.11 -3.83
CA SER A 467 19.12 26.22 -3.01
C SER A 467 17.60 26.30 -2.98
N LEU A 468 16.94 26.09 -4.13
CA LEU A 468 15.48 26.02 -4.22
C LEU A 468 14.93 24.89 -3.34
N TRP A 469 15.44 23.68 -3.53
CA TRP A 469 15.00 22.49 -2.77
C TRP A 469 15.19 22.70 -1.27
N ASN A 470 16.35 23.19 -0.83
CA ASN A 470 16.61 23.44 0.59
C ASN A 470 15.67 24.49 1.16
N ALA A 471 15.44 25.60 0.46
CA ALA A 471 14.55 26.66 0.93
C ALA A 471 13.11 26.16 1.13
N ILE A 472 12.60 25.36 0.18
CA ILE A 472 11.27 24.71 0.27
C ILE A 472 11.27 23.64 1.37
N HIS A 473 12.38 22.91 1.56
CA HIS A 473 12.48 21.89 2.59
C HIS A 473 12.45 22.46 4.00
N THR A 474 13.09 23.60 4.22
CA THR A 474 13.18 24.26 5.53
C THR A 474 12.10 25.32 5.76
N ASP A 475 11.13 25.45 4.86
CA ASP A 475 10.06 26.45 4.92
C ASP A 475 10.59 27.89 5.07
N THR A 476 11.51 28.26 4.19
CA THR A 476 12.15 29.58 4.12
C THR A 476 11.93 30.21 2.75
N ASP A 477 12.21 31.52 2.62
CA ASP A 477 12.06 32.25 1.36
C ASP A 477 12.79 31.55 0.20
N VAL A 478 12.02 31.10 -0.80
CA VAL A 478 12.54 30.43 -1.98
C VAL A 478 13.28 31.46 -2.85
N PRO A 479 14.58 31.28 -3.13
CA PRO A 479 15.34 32.24 -3.93
C PRO A 479 14.89 32.24 -5.39
N GLU A 480 15.24 33.30 -6.12
CA GLU A 480 15.01 33.34 -7.57
C GLU A 480 15.79 32.22 -8.28
N ALA A 481 15.14 31.56 -9.24
CA ALA A 481 15.77 30.57 -10.09
C ALA A 481 16.82 31.24 -10.99
N THR A 482 18.07 30.78 -10.89
CA THR A 482 19.18 31.36 -11.63
C THR A 482 20.07 30.28 -12.23
N PRO A 483 20.63 30.50 -13.44
CA PRO A 483 21.59 29.59 -14.03
C PRO A 483 22.89 29.61 -13.23
N LEU A 484 23.51 28.44 -13.08
CA LEU A 484 24.86 28.32 -12.53
C LEU A 484 25.89 28.87 -13.55
N PRO A 485 27.08 29.32 -13.09
CA PRO A 485 28.16 29.74 -13.99
C PRO A 485 28.61 28.64 -14.97
N GLY A 486 28.38 27.38 -14.61
CA GLY A 486 28.55 26.21 -15.47
C GLY A 486 27.79 25.01 -14.88
N PRO A 487 27.58 23.94 -15.66
CA PRO A 487 26.95 22.73 -15.15
C PRO A 487 27.75 22.14 -13.98
N THR A 488 27.05 21.72 -12.93
CA THR A 488 27.65 21.04 -11.77
C THR A 488 27.08 19.65 -11.63
N VAL A 489 27.73 18.79 -10.84
CA VAL A 489 27.27 17.41 -10.62
C VAL A 489 26.75 17.27 -9.20
N LEU A 490 25.54 16.75 -9.08
CA LEU A 490 24.91 16.34 -7.84
C LEU A 490 25.07 14.82 -7.64
N LEU A 491 25.61 14.43 -6.49
CA LEU A 491 25.57 13.06 -6.00
C LEU A 491 24.28 12.87 -5.21
N VAL A 492 23.48 11.86 -5.55
CA VAL A 492 22.29 11.44 -4.79
C VAL A 492 22.49 9.99 -4.35
N TRP A 493 22.25 9.68 -3.08
CA TRP A 493 22.44 8.32 -2.54
C TRP A 493 21.56 8.03 -1.33
N ARG A 494 21.69 6.81 -0.77
CA ARG A 494 21.07 6.42 0.49
C ARG A 494 22.15 6.12 1.52
N LYS A 495 22.07 6.74 2.70
CA LYS A 495 22.90 6.44 3.88
C LYS A 495 22.02 5.77 4.94
N GLY A 496 22.25 4.48 5.18
CA GLY A 496 21.33 3.67 5.97
C GLY A 496 19.94 3.64 5.33
N HIS A 497 18.96 4.32 5.93
CA HIS A 497 17.58 4.41 5.44
C HIS A 497 17.16 5.82 4.99
N GLN A 498 18.11 6.76 4.93
CA GLN A 498 17.82 8.14 4.58
C GLN A 498 18.44 8.48 3.23
N PRO A 499 17.68 9.08 2.29
CA PRO A 499 18.24 9.61 1.07
C PRO A 499 19.01 10.90 1.36
N HIS A 500 20.11 11.11 0.65
CA HIS A 500 20.98 12.28 0.77
C HIS A 500 21.36 12.77 -0.62
N PHE A 501 21.74 14.04 -0.70
CA PHE A 501 22.36 14.60 -1.89
C PHE A 501 23.44 15.62 -1.54
N GLN A 502 24.39 15.81 -2.45
CA GLN A 502 25.51 16.75 -2.31
C GLN A 502 25.97 17.25 -3.68
N THR A 503 26.24 18.55 -3.80
CA THR A 503 26.93 19.13 -4.95
C THR A 503 28.43 18.80 -4.89
N LEU A 504 28.96 18.27 -5.98
CA LEU A 504 30.36 17.86 -6.11
C LEU A 504 31.19 18.94 -6.79
N GLU A 505 32.45 19.05 -6.38
CA GLU A 505 33.48 19.77 -7.13
C GLU A 505 33.89 18.98 -8.39
N ASP A 506 34.36 19.67 -9.43
CA ASP A 506 34.65 19.09 -10.76
C ASP A 506 35.57 17.86 -10.70
N ALA A 507 36.61 17.90 -9.88
CA ALA A 507 37.56 16.80 -9.72
C ALA A 507 36.90 15.59 -9.04
N GLN A 508 36.08 15.81 -8.01
CA GLN A 508 35.35 14.76 -7.32
C GLN A 508 34.25 14.16 -8.22
N ALA A 509 33.57 15.00 -9.00
CA ALA A 509 32.57 14.57 -9.98
C ALA A 509 33.17 13.68 -11.06
N THR A 510 34.32 14.06 -11.61
CA THR A 510 35.05 13.26 -12.61
C THR A 510 35.45 11.92 -12.02
N TRP A 511 35.99 11.92 -10.81
CA TRP A 511 36.40 10.70 -10.10
C TRP A 511 35.24 9.73 -9.88
N LEU A 512 34.13 10.22 -9.32
CA LEU A 512 32.93 9.41 -9.11
C LEU A 512 32.31 8.94 -10.42
N GLY A 513 32.44 9.72 -11.51
CA GLY A 513 32.05 9.32 -12.85
C GLY A 513 32.77 8.05 -13.33
N HIS A 514 34.09 7.97 -13.10
CA HIS A 514 34.86 6.77 -13.41
C HIS A 514 34.42 5.57 -12.56
N LEU A 515 34.22 5.75 -11.25
CA LEU A 515 33.74 4.68 -10.37
C LEU A 515 32.35 4.18 -10.78
N ARG A 516 31.45 5.09 -11.17
CA ARG A 516 30.12 4.77 -11.67
C ARG A 516 30.17 3.99 -13.00
N ALA A 517 31.17 4.26 -13.84
CA ALA A 517 31.44 3.50 -15.05
C ALA A 517 32.10 2.12 -14.79
N GLY A 518 32.29 1.75 -13.52
CA GLY A 518 32.84 0.45 -13.11
C GLY A 518 34.37 0.40 -13.06
N ALA A 519 35.05 1.55 -13.04
CA ALA A 519 36.49 1.60 -12.77
C ALA A 519 36.79 1.19 -11.31
N SER A 520 38.02 0.73 -11.06
CA SER A 520 38.52 0.61 -9.69
C SER A 520 38.88 1.99 -9.11
N VAL A 521 39.10 2.06 -7.80
CA VAL A 521 39.62 3.30 -7.17
C VAL A 521 40.97 3.67 -7.78
N GLN A 522 41.83 2.68 -8.00
CA GLN A 522 43.16 2.90 -8.58
C GLN A 522 43.08 3.45 -10.01
N ASP A 523 42.23 2.86 -10.85
CA ASP A 523 42.04 3.32 -12.24
C ASP A 523 41.42 4.72 -12.29
N ALA A 524 40.46 5.02 -11.41
CA ALA A 524 39.84 6.33 -11.33
C ALA A 524 40.83 7.42 -10.89
N CYS A 525 41.75 7.09 -9.97
CA CYS A 525 42.83 8.00 -9.57
C CYS A 525 43.84 8.23 -10.70
N ALA A 526 44.19 7.18 -11.46
CA ALA A 526 45.05 7.31 -12.64
C ALA A 526 44.43 8.24 -13.70
N ALA A 527 43.13 8.09 -13.95
CA ALA A 527 42.41 8.94 -14.90
C ALA A 527 42.38 10.43 -14.48
N LEU A 528 42.22 10.72 -13.17
CA LEU A 528 42.30 12.10 -12.68
C LEU A 528 43.68 12.73 -12.89
N LEU A 529 44.74 11.94 -12.66
CA LEU A 529 46.12 12.38 -12.84
C LEU A 529 46.40 12.70 -14.32
N GLU A 530 45.95 11.82 -15.22
CA GLU A 530 46.08 12.01 -16.68
C GLU A 530 45.29 13.22 -17.19
N ALA A 531 44.09 13.44 -16.65
CA ALA A 531 43.26 14.59 -17.01
C ALA A 531 43.74 15.93 -16.41
N GLY A 532 44.76 15.91 -15.53
CA GLY A 532 45.27 17.11 -14.86
C GLY A 532 44.33 17.68 -13.79
N HIS A 533 43.32 16.92 -13.37
CA HIS A 533 42.40 17.29 -12.29
C HIS A 533 42.96 16.99 -10.89
N TRP A 534 44.06 16.24 -10.82
CA TRP A 534 44.75 15.91 -9.57
C TRP A 534 46.27 15.83 -9.80
N SER A 535 47.06 16.24 -8.82
CA SER A 535 48.54 16.31 -8.90
C SER A 535 49.27 15.12 -8.28
N GLY A 536 48.55 14.10 -7.81
CA GLY A 536 49.13 12.96 -7.09
C GLY A 536 49.16 13.11 -5.57
N ASP A 537 48.62 14.21 -5.02
CA ASP A 537 48.57 14.44 -3.56
C ASP A 537 47.50 13.60 -2.86
N ALA A 538 47.95 12.67 -2.01
CA ALA A 538 47.08 11.79 -1.24
C ALA A 538 46.16 12.54 -0.26
N SER A 539 46.49 13.78 0.15
CA SER A 539 45.63 14.56 1.06
C SER A 539 44.32 15.01 0.42
N VAL A 540 44.23 15.02 -0.92
CA VAL A 540 43.00 15.35 -1.67
C VAL A 540 42.07 14.13 -1.77
N LEU A 541 42.63 12.94 -2.00
CA LEU A 541 41.85 11.70 -2.15
C LEU A 541 41.43 11.09 -0.81
N SER A 542 42.24 11.23 0.23
CA SER A 542 41.97 10.59 1.53
C SER A 542 40.62 11.02 2.14
N PRO A 543 40.23 12.31 2.13
CA PRO A 543 38.90 12.73 2.57
C PRO A 543 37.77 12.14 1.72
N TRP A 544 37.93 12.03 0.40
CA TRP A 544 36.91 11.46 -0.48
C TRP A 544 36.70 9.96 -0.23
N LEU A 545 37.79 9.21 -0.03
CA LEU A 545 37.71 7.79 0.34
C LEU A 545 37.07 7.59 1.70
N ALA A 546 37.45 8.40 2.69
CA ALA A 546 36.84 8.36 4.01
C ALA A 546 35.33 8.69 3.94
N GLN A 547 34.95 9.67 3.12
CA GLN A 547 33.55 9.98 2.87
C GLN A 547 32.80 8.79 2.27
N LEU A 548 33.33 8.15 1.22
CA LEU A 548 32.67 7.01 0.59
C LEU A 548 32.35 5.90 1.60
N LEU A 549 33.29 5.58 2.49
CA LEU A 549 33.10 4.58 3.53
C LEU A 549 32.08 5.05 4.59
N ASN A 550 32.21 6.27 5.09
CA ASN A 550 31.34 6.83 6.13
C ASN A 550 29.89 7.03 5.65
N ASP A 551 29.69 7.24 4.36
CA ASP A 551 28.38 7.47 3.75
C ASP A 551 27.77 6.18 3.17
N GLY A 552 28.43 5.03 3.33
CA GLY A 552 27.95 3.74 2.83
C GLY A 552 27.94 3.62 1.30
N LEU A 553 28.77 4.42 0.63
CA LEU A 553 28.86 4.49 -0.83
C LEU A 553 29.82 3.45 -1.43
N VAL A 554 30.44 2.61 -0.61
CA VAL A 554 31.25 1.48 -1.07
C VAL A 554 30.45 0.19 -0.95
N ARG A 555 30.25 -0.51 -2.06
CA ARG A 555 29.60 -1.83 -2.09
C ARG A 555 30.49 -2.86 -1.41
N GLN A 556 29.91 -3.67 -0.53
CA GLN A 556 30.59 -4.85 -0.03
C GLN A 556 30.48 -6.00 -1.05
N HIS A 557 31.62 -6.55 -1.45
CA HIS A 557 31.70 -7.70 -2.36
C HIS A 557 31.97 -8.98 -1.57
N GLY A 558 31.00 -9.89 -1.53
CA GLY A 558 31.06 -11.18 -0.83
C GLY A 558 30.70 -11.12 0.66
N PRO A 559 30.45 -12.27 1.31
CA PRO A 559 30.23 -12.33 2.75
C PRO A 559 31.50 -11.86 3.49
N LEU A 560 31.31 -11.11 4.58
CA LEU A 560 32.39 -10.90 5.57
C LEU A 560 32.83 -12.29 6.00
N GLY A 561 34.14 -12.57 5.95
CA GLY A 561 34.70 -13.91 6.17
C GLY A 561 34.04 -14.64 7.34
N GLY A 562 33.65 -15.89 7.11
CA GLY A 562 32.87 -16.66 8.06
C GLY A 562 33.57 -16.92 9.38
N THR A 563 32.75 -16.95 10.43
CA THR A 563 32.83 -17.90 11.54
C THR A 563 31.43 -18.29 11.93
#